data_AF-A0A933T6T3-F1
#
_entry.id   AF-A0A933T6T3-F1
#
_cell.length_a   1.000
_cell.length_b   1.000
_cell.length_c   1.000
_cell.angle_alpha   90.00
_cell.angle_beta   90.00
_cell.angle_gamma   90.00
#
_symmetry.space_group_name_H-M   'P 1'
#
loop_
_entity.id
_entity.type
_entity.pdbx_description
1 polymer ?
#
loop_
_entity_poly.entity_id
_entity_poly.type
_entity_poly.pdbx_seq_one_letter_code
_entity_poly.pdbx_strand_id
1 'polypeptide(L)'
;MLKTAISEINGKDYSGILYLAPTPGKIKDSRRIFHGLAKSTYIPPEMTTIKQFAKKLYYLYGNKSLLPESLIAIIISRLSGKGIGFSSIISNFIDEIKQYRPHKDIESVRLELSGIFKDLNVPEEGSKRAMDALEIFSGYQEIMNRHNTLDENDVLGEGPDLIERFYNPDTLILDSFYEITPAEELILKKLIERSNTTLISIPYYENFSSITNSFDIFIKNNFNITAAVLPSEKRPASPSYISYPGIDE
;
A
#
# COMPACT_ATOMS: atom_id res chain seq x y z
N MET A 1 -6.93 18.92 -4.72
CA MET A 1 -6.62 17.87 -5.70
C MET A 1 -7.84 17.31 -6.41
N LEU A 2 -8.80 16.66 -5.71
CA LEU A 2 -10.01 16.12 -6.38
C LEU A 2 -10.75 17.17 -7.22
N LYS A 3 -10.90 18.39 -6.70
CA LYS A 3 -11.50 19.51 -7.45
C LYS A 3 -10.75 19.82 -8.75
N THR A 4 -9.42 19.78 -8.73
CA THR A 4 -8.55 20.01 -9.89
C THR A 4 -8.75 18.91 -10.94
N ALA A 5 -8.66 17.64 -10.53
CA ALA A 5 -8.87 16.52 -11.43
C ALA A 5 -10.26 16.51 -12.06
N ILE A 6 -11.31 16.84 -11.29
CA ILE A 6 -12.68 16.94 -11.80
C ILE A 6 -12.80 18.07 -12.84
N SER A 7 -12.13 19.22 -12.64
CA SER A 7 -12.23 20.34 -13.57
C SER A 7 -11.55 20.12 -14.91
N GLU A 8 -10.64 19.14 -15.00
CA GLU A 8 -9.95 18.77 -16.24
C GLU A 8 -10.75 17.79 -17.10
N ILE A 9 -11.76 17.14 -16.53
CA ILE A 9 -12.58 16.15 -17.22
C ILE A 9 -13.84 16.80 -17.79
N ASN A 10 -13.98 16.70 -19.12
CA ASN A 10 -15.18 17.09 -19.83
C ASN A 10 -16.23 15.97 -19.76
N GLY A 11 -17.22 16.12 -18.88
CA GLY A 11 -18.36 15.21 -18.80
C GLY A 11 -18.61 14.71 -17.37
N LYS A 12 -19.23 13.53 -17.27
CA LYS A 12 -19.62 12.90 -15.99
C LYS A 12 -19.03 11.50 -15.83
N ASP A 13 -18.02 11.18 -16.64
CA ASP A 13 -17.26 9.94 -16.53
C ASP A 13 -15.91 10.23 -15.89
N TYR A 14 -15.72 9.78 -14.65
CA TYR A 14 -14.49 9.98 -13.88
C TYR A 14 -13.69 8.69 -13.74
N SER A 15 -14.06 7.62 -14.47
CA SER A 15 -13.43 6.29 -14.37
C SER A 15 -11.94 6.29 -14.74
N GLY A 16 -11.47 7.26 -15.52
CA GLY A 16 -10.04 7.45 -15.83
C GLY A 16 -9.19 7.94 -14.64
N ILE A 17 -9.81 8.33 -13.52
CA ILE A 17 -9.09 8.75 -12.31
C ILE A 17 -8.86 7.54 -11.39
N LEU A 18 -7.60 7.31 -11.04
CA LEU A 18 -7.20 6.46 -9.92
C LEU A 18 -6.79 7.34 -8.73
N TYR A 19 -7.53 7.24 -7.63
CA TYR A 19 -7.22 7.90 -6.36
C TYR A 19 -6.71 6.88 -5.35
N LEU A 20 -5.48 7.08 -4.88
CA LEU A 20 -4.84 6.28 -3.84
C LEU A 20 -4.67 7.07 -2.55
N ALA A 21 -4.96 6.41 -1.43
CA ALA A 21 -4.69 6.91 -0.09
C ALA A 21 -4.26 5.76 0.83
N PRO A 22 -3.57 6.04 1.97
CA PRO A 22 -3.00 4.98 2.79
C PRO A 22 -4.04 4.13 3.52
N THR A 23 -5.19 4.70 3.88
CA THR A 23 -6.19 4.01 4.72
C THR A 23 -7.59 3.97 4.11
N PRO A 24 -8.37 2.91 4.36
CA PRO A 24 -9.77 2.85 3.92
C PRO A 24 -10.64 3.97 4.49
N GLY A 25 -10.33 4.46 5.70
CA GLY A 25 -11.01 5.61 6.30
C GLY A 25 -10.87 6.87 5.45
N LYS A 26 -9.63 7.18 5.03
CA LYS A 26 -9.35 8.31 4.13
C LYS A 26 -10.03 8.13 2.77
N ILE A 27 -10.08 6.92 2.22
CA ILE A 27 -10.85 6.63 0.99
C ILE A 27 -12.33 6.98 1.17
N LYS A 28 -12.94 6.57 2.29
CA LYS A 28 -14.36 6.86 2.58
C LYS A 28 -14.62 8.37 2.68
N ASP A 29 -13.74 9.10 3.34
CA ASP A 29 -13.85 10.56 3.45
C ASP A 29 -13.72 11.25 2.09
N SER A 30 -12.76 10.85 1.28
CA SER A 30 -12.54 11.39 -0.06
C SER A 30 -13.69 11.07 -1.01
N ARG A 31 -14.30 9.89 -0.91
CA ARG A 31 -15.54 9.56 -1.64
C ARG A 31 -16.66 10.54 -1.27
N ARG A 32 -16.87 10.82 0.02
CA ARG A 32 -17.90 11.78 0.47
C ARG A 32 -17.65 13.18 -0.10
N ILE A 33 -16.40 13.64 -0.08
CA ILE A 33 -16.01 14.93 -0.68
C ILE A 33 -16.31 14.91 -2.18
N PHE A 34 -15.92 13.85 -2.89
CA PHE A 34 -16.18 13.68 -4.32
C PHE A 34 -17.68 13.76 -4.65
N HIS A 35 -18.52 13.02 -3.92
CA HIS A 35 -19.98 13.06 -4.08
C HIS A 35 -20.54 14.49 -3.96
N GLY A 36 -20.04 15.27 -2.98
CA GLY A 36 -20.45 16.66 -2.78
C GLY A 36 -20.01 17.60 -3.93
N LEU A 37 -18.93 17.26 -4.64
CA LEU A 37 -18.41 18.04 -5.78
C LEU A 37 -19.15 17.72 -7.09
N ALA A 38 -19.42 16.44 -7.36
CA ALA A 38 -19.96 15.99 -8.65
C ALA A 38 -21.49 16.20 -8.83
N LYS A 39 -22.23 16.43 -7.74
CA LYS A 39 -23.64 16.92 -7.63
C LYS A 39 -24.71 16.31 -8.57
N SER A 40 -24.46 15.21 -9.28
CA SER A 40 -25.40 14.61 -10.25
C SER A 40 -25.11 13.11 -10.51
N THR A 41 -25.77 12.46 -11.48
CA THR A 41 -25.42 11.10 -11.93
C THR A 41 -24.08 11.10 -12.65
N TYR A 42 -23.14 10.27 -12.21
CA TYR A 42 -21.79 10.18 -12.79
C TYR A 42 -21.24 8.76 -12.64
N ILE A 43 -20.18 8.44 -13.41
CA ILE A 43 -19.35 7.25 -13.21
C ILE A 43 -18.22 7.63 -12.26
N PRO A 44 -18.11 7.04 -11.06
CA PRO A 44 -17.14 7.45 -10.05
C PRO A 44 -15.70 7.13 -10.46
N PRO A 45 -14.72 7.87 -9.91
CA PRO A 45 -13.32 7.49 -9.99
C PRO A 45 -13.06 6.21 -9.19
N GLU A 46 -11.99 5.50 -9.55
CA GLU A 46 -11.50 4.40 -8.73
C GLU A 46 -10.78 4.96 -7.50
N MET A 47 -11.31 4.71 -6.31
CA MET A 47 -10.71 5.19 -5.06
C MET A 47 -10.41 4.01 -4.14
N THR A 48 -9.13 3.77 -3.82
CA THR A 48 -8.70 2.56 -3.12
C THR A 48 -7.34 2.74 -2.42
N THR A 49 -6.94 1.83 -1.54
CA THR A 49 -5.56 1.80 -1.01
C THR A 49 -4.61 1.07 -1.96
N ILE A 50 -3.30 1.21 -1.80
CA ILE A 50 -2.30 0.51 -2.63
C ILE A 50 -2.50 -1.01 -2.56
N LYS A 51 -2.65 -1.56 -1.34
CA LYS A 51 -2.92 -2.99 -1.14
C LYS A 51 -4.22 -3.45 -1.80
N GLN A 52 -5.31 -2.69 -1.64
CA GLN A 52 -6.59 -3.03 -2.25
C GLN A 52 -6.52 -2.97 -3.78
N PHE A 53 -5.83 -1.98 -4.34
CA PHE A 53 -5.58 -1.86 -5.77
C PHE A 53 -4.81 -3.07 -6.31
N ALA A 54 -3.67 -3.40 -5.69
CA ALA A 54 -2.83 -4.51 -6.11
C ALA A 54 -3.60 -5.84 -6.07
N LYS A 55 -4.37 -6.10 -4.99
CA LYS A 55 -5.25 -7.27 -4.88
C LYS A 55 -6.31 -7.32 -5.98
N LYS A 56 -6.97 -6.20 -6.27
CA LYS A 56 -7.96 -6.12 -7.34
C LYS A 56 -7.32 -6.43 -8.70
N LEU A 57 -6.18 -5.82 -8.99
CA LEU A 57 -5.46 -6.02 -10.24
C LEU A 57 -5.03 -7.48 -10.41
N TYR A 58 -4.52 -8.08 -9.34
CA TYR A 58 -4.13 -9.49 -9.32
C TYR A 58 -5.33 -10.43 -9.44
N TYR A 59 -6.46 -10.11 -8.82
CA TYR A 59 -7.67 -10.91 -9.00
C TYR A 59 -8.16 -10.94 -10.46
N LEU A 60 -7.98 -9.84 -11.19
CA LEU A 60 -8.40 -9.73 -12.59
C LEU A 60 -7.41 -10.38 -13.57
N TYR A 61 -6.11 -10.29 -13.30
CA TYR A 61 -5.06 -10.64 -14.29
C TYR A 61 -4.00 -11.63 -13.79
N GLY A 62 -4.01 -11.96 -12.50
CA GLY A 62 -3.06 -12.89 -11.88
C GLY A 62 -3.33 -14.35 -12.28
N ASN A 63 -2.31 -15.18 -12.13
CA ASN A 63 -2.31 -16.58 -12.59
C ASN A 63 -2.19 -17.61 -11.44
N LYS A 64 -2.13 -17.16 -10.19
CA LYS A 64 -2.08 -18.01 -8.99
C LYS A 64 -3.28 -17.77 -8.10
N SER A 65 -3.60 -18.74 -7.27
CA SER A 65 -4.66 -18.58 -6.26
C SER A 65 -4.20 -17.63 -5.16
N LEU A 66 -5.11 -16.83 -4.59
CA LEU A 66 -4.81 -15.99 -3.42
C LEU A 66 -5.16 -16.73 -2.13
N LEU A 67 -4.18 -16.85 -1.24
CA LEU A 67 -4.36 -17.37 0.11
C LEU A 67 -4.99 -16.27 0.99
N PRO A 68 -6.12 -16.54 1.66
CA PRO A 68 -6.64 -15.64 2.68
C PRO A 68 -5.62 -15.44 3.82
N GLU A 69 -5.41 -14.20 4.22
CA GLU A 69 -4.47 -13.80 5.30
C GLU A 69 -4.69 -14.59 6.61
N SER A 70 -5.95 -14.88 6.93
CA SER A 70 -6.34 -15.66 8.11
C SER A 70 -5.79 -17.09 8.15
N LEU A 71 -5.39 -17.65 7.00
CA LEU A 71 -4.83 -19.00 6.91
C LEU A 71 -3.31 -19.05 7.06
N ILE A 72 -2.60 -17.92 6.91
CA ILE A 72 -1.13 -17.88 6.93
C ILE A 72 -0.60 -18.42 8.27
N ALA A 73 -1.08 -17.87 9.39
CA ALA A 73 -0.68 -18.32 10.73
C ALA A 73 -1.03 -19.79 11.01
N ILE A 74 -2.08 -20.33 10.38
CA ILE A 74 -2.47 -21.75 10.52
C ILE A 74 -1.48 -22.65 9.80
N ILE A 75 -1.07 -22.27 8.59
CA ILE A 75 -0.05 -22.99 7.81
C ILE A 75 1.28 -22.96 8.56
N ILE A 76 1.70 -21.79 9.05
CA ILE A 76 2.92 -21.61 9.84
C ILE A 76 2.87 -22.43 11.14
N SER A 77 1.72 -22.50 11.80
CA SER A 77 1.55 -23.32 13.02
C SER A 77 1.76 -24.80 12.75
N ARG A 78 1.20 -25.32 11.65
CA ARG A 78 1.46 -26.70 11.23
C ARG A 78 2.92 -26.93 10.85
N LEU A 79 3.54 -25.99 10.14
CA LEU A 79 4.92 -26.12 9.68
C LEU A 79 5.93 -26.11 10.85
N SER A 80 5.74 -25.20 11.80
CA SER A 80 6.65 -25.01 12.94
C SER A 80 6.39 -25.97 14.10
N GLY A 81 5.22 -26.62 14.14
CA GLY A 81 4.75 -27.39 15.30
C GLY A 81 4.50 -26.52 16.54
N LYS A 82 4.35 -25.20 16.37
CA LYS A 82 4.11 -24.24 17.45
C LYS A 82 2.67 -23.72 17.43
N GLY A 83 2.25 -23.09 18.53
CA GLY A 83 0.91 -22.52 18.66
C GLY A 83 0.66 -21.32 17.73
N ILE A 84 -0.62 -20.96 17.59
CA ILE A 84 -1.06 -19.85 16.73
C ILE A 84 -0.42 -18.51 17.11
N GLY A 85 -0.27 -18.20 18.41
CA GLY A 85 0.35 -16.94 18.84
C GLY A 85 1.79 -16.77 18.35
N PHE A 86 2.62 -17.82 18.43
CA PHE A 86 3.96 -17.82 17.84
C PHE A 86 3.89 -17.67 16.32
N SER A 87 2.97 -18.39 15.69
CA SER A 87 2.83 -18.41 14.23
C SER A 87 2.38 -17.07 13.66
N SER A 88 1.56 -16.31 14.39
CA SER A 88 1.20 -14.94 14.03
C SER A 88 2.40 -13.99 14.08
N ILE A 89 3.30 -14.14 15.05
CA ILE A 89 4.53 -13.34 15.12
C ILE A 89 5.42 -13.64 13.90
N ILE A 90 5.57 -14.92 13.54
CA ILE A 90 6.33 -15.32 12.35
C ILE A 90 5.65 -14.81 11.07
N SER A 91 4.32 -14.85 10.99
CA SER A 91 3.57 -14.27 9.86
C SER A 91 3.91 -12.79 9.68
N ASN A 92 3.87 -11.99 10.76
CA ASN A 92 4.21 -10.57 10.70
C ASN A 92 5.67 -10.35 10.28
N PHE A 93 6.60 -11.18 10.78
CA PHE A 93 8.01 -11.12 10.38
C PHE A 93 8.19 -11.40 8.87
N ILE A 94 7.46 -12.39 8.33
CA ILE A 94 7.45 -12.69 6.89
C ILE A 94 6.89 -11.49 6.11
N ASP A 95 5.79 -10.90 6.58
CA ASP A 95 5.17 -9.74 5.94
C ASP A 95 6.11 -8.54 5.89
N GLU A 96 6.84 -8.26 6.98
CA GLU A 96 7.85 -7.21 7.04
C GLU A 96 8.98 -7.46 6.02
N ILE A 97 9.48 -8.69 5.93
CA ILE A 97 10.51 -9.02 4.92
C ILE A 97 9.97 -8.77 3.51
N LYS A 98 8.77 -9.26 3.19
CA LYS A 98 8.17 -9.07 1.85
C LYS A 98 7.96 -7.59 1.51
N GLN A 99 7.56 -6.78 2.49
CA GLN A 99 7.31 -5.35 2.29
C GLN A 99 8.60 -4.51 2.17
N TYR A 100 9.65 -4.84 2.95
CA TYR A 100 10.88 -4.04 3.02
C TYR A 100 12.07 -4.60 2.24
N ARG A 101 11.99 -5.84 1.76
CA ARG A 101 12.99 -6.49 0.90
C ARG A 101 12.32 -7.12 -0.32
N PRO A 102 11.55 -6.36 -1.11
CA PRO A 102 10.89 -6.89 -2.31
C PRO A 102 11.94 -7.47 -3.27
N HIS A 103 11.59 -8.59 -3.92
CA HIS A 103 12.43 -9.34 -4.87
C HIS A 103 13.72 -9.98 -4.33
N LYS A 104 13.99 -9.91 -3.01
CA LYS A 104 15.09 -10.68 -2.44
C LYS A 104 14.64 -12.10 -2.13
N ASP A 105 15.45 -13.08 -2.50
CA ASP A 105 15.28 -14.44 -2.03
C ASP A 105 15.65 -14.56 -0.54
N ILE A 106 15.15 -15.61 0.10
CA ILE A 106 15.28 -15.81 1.54
C ILE A 106 16.75 -15.97 1.96
N GLU A 107 17.61 -16.56 1.13
CA GLU A 107 19.02 -16.72 1.44
C GLU A 107 19.78 -15.40 1.37
N SER A 108 19.46 -14.53 0.41
CA SER A 108 19.95 -13.16 0.39
C SER A 108 19.58 -12.37 1.65
N VAL A 109 18.32 -12.52 2.12
CA VAL A 109 17.86 -11.90 3.38
C VAL A 109 18.60 -12.49 4.59
N ARG A 110 18.82 -13.81 4.61
CA ARG A 110 19.58 -14.52 5.65
C ARG A 110 21.00 -13.97 5.78
N LEU A 111 21.70 -13.80 4.67
CA LEU A 111 23.07 -13.26 4.64
C LEU A 111 23.11 -11.81 5.14
N GLU A 112 22.17 -10.97 4.70
CA GLU A 112 22.08 -9.57 5.13
C GLU A 112 21.86 -9.46 6.64
N LEU A 113 20.87 -10.18 7.17
CA LEU A 113 20.57 -10.18 8.60
C LEU A 113 21.73 -10.73 9.43
N SER A 114 22.40 -11.79 8.95
CA SER A 114 23.58 -12.34 9.63
C SER A 114 24.73 -11.33 9.72
N GLY A 115 24.96 -10.55 8.65
CA GLY A 115 25.92 -9.44 8.65
C GLY A 115 25.55 -8.38 9.68
N ILE A 116 24.30 -7.93 9.69
CA ILE A 116 23.79 -6.93 10.63
C ILE A 116 23.95 -7.40 12.09
N PHE A 117 23.61 -8.66 12.38
CA PHE A 117 23.74 -9.20 13.74
C PHE A 117 25.18 -9.26 14.22
N LYS A 118 26.12 -9.58 13.32
CA LYS A 118 27.55 -9.55 13.63
C LYS A 118 28.03 -8.13 13.88
N ASP A 119 27.64 -7.18 13.03
CA ASP A 119 28.07 -5.79 13.12
C ASP A 119 27.52 -5.08 14.37
N LEU A 120 26.30 -5.43 14.78
CA LEU A 120 25.64 -4.88 15.97
C LEU A 120 25.90 -5.68 17.25
N ASN A 121 26.74 -6.73 17.21
CA ASN A 121 27.01 -7.63 18.34
C ASN A 121 25.73 -8.19 19.00
N VAL A 122 24.76 -8.59 18.18
CA VAL A 122 23.51 -9.19 18.68
C VAL A 122 23.83 -10.56 19.31
N PRO A 123 23.30 -10.87 20.51
CA PRO A 123 23.51 -12.17 21.15
C PRO A 123 23.11 -13.34 20.26
N GLU A 124 23.86 -14.44 20.34
CA GLU A 124 23.66 -15.64 19.50
C GLU A 124 22.23 -16.21 19.62
N GLU A 125 21.63 -16.14 20.81
CA GLU A 125 20.25 -16.55 21.01
C GLU A 125 19.25 -15.71 20.20
N GLY A 126 19.51 -14.41 20.06
CA GLY A 126 18.69 -13.48 19.29
C GLY A 126 18.83 -13.71 17.78
N SER A 127 20.07 -13.84 17.30
CA SER A 127 20.33 -14.13 15.89
C SER A 127 19.77 -15.50 15.49
N LYS A 128 19.93 -16.52 16.33
CA LYS A 128 19.37 -17.86 16.09
C LYS A 128 17.86 -17.84 15.89
N ARG A 129 17.10 -17.11 16.73
CA ARG A 129 15.63 -17.01 16.59
C ARG A 129 15.21 -16.44 15.23
N ALA A 130 15.93 -15.44 14.72
CA ALA A 130 15.66 -14.89 13.41
C ALA A 130 16.01 -15.88 12.28
N MET A 131 17.10 -16.65 12.43
CA MET A 131 17.45 -17.70 11.47
C MET A 131 16.43 -18.84 11.45
N ASP A 132 15.94 -19.26 12.62
CA ASP A 132 14.86 -20.25 12.75
C ASP A 132 13.56 -19.72 12.09
N ALA A 133 13.27 -18.42 12.23
CA ALA A 133 12.12 -17.80 11.57
C ALA A 133 12.26 -17.80 10.03
N LEU A 134 13.45 -17.56 9.49
CA LEU A 134 13.73 -17.64 8.05
C LEU A 134 13.62 -19.08 7.51
N GLU A 135 13.95 -20.09 8.31
CA GLU A 135 13.74 -21.49 7.96
C GLU A 135 12.25 -21.81 7.85
N ILE A 136 11.43 -21.32 8.80
CA ILE A 136 9.96 -21.43 8.73
C ILE A 136 9.43 -20.67 7.50
N PHE A 137 9.97 -19.48 7.20
CA PHE A 137 9.58 -18.75 5.99
C PHE A 137 9.90 -19.55 4.72
N SER A 138 11.07 -20.20 4.65
CA SER A 138 11.45 -21.05 3.51
C SER A 138 10.46 -22.19 3.31
N GLY A 139 10.12 -22.92 4.38
CA GLY A 139 9.12 -23.99 4.31
C GLY A 139 7.72 -23.48 3.94
N TYR A 140 7.34 -22.28 4.39
CA TYR A 140 6.08 -21.65 3.99
C TYR A 140 6.07 -21.34 2.48
N GLN A 141 7.15 -20.76 1.96
CA GLN A 141 7.27 -20.44 0.53
C GLN A 141 7.22 -21.70 -0.34
N GLU A 142 7.82 -22.81 0.11
CA GLU A 142 7.72 -24.10 -0.58
C GLU A 142 6.28 -24.62 -0.66
N ILE A 143 5.51 -24.50 0.42
CA ILE A 143 4.09 -24.87 0.45
C ILE A 143 3.32 -23.99 -0.56
N MET A 144 3.54 -22.68 -0.53
CA MET A 144 2.87 -21.73 -1.44
C MET A 144 3.16 -22.05 -2.90
N ASN A 145 4.43 -22.30 -3.23
CA ASN A 145 4.86 -22.66 -4.57
C ASN A 145 4.24 -24.00 -5.03
N ARG A 146 4.21 -25.01 -4.16
CA ARG A 146 3.63 -26.34 -4.46
C ARG A 146 2.14 -26.25 -4.79
N HIS A 147 1.41 -25.35 -4.15
CA HIS A 147 -0.02 -25.17 -4.37
C HIS A 147 -0.35 -24.11 -5.43
N ASN A 148 0.66 -23.52 -6.08
CA ASN A 148 0.49 -22.41 -7.03
C ASN A 148 -0.37 -21.27 -6.45
N THR A 149 0.03 -20.83 -5.24
CA THR A 149 -0.70 -19.84 -4.43
C THR A 149 0.24 -18.68 -4.07
N LEU A 150 -0.33 -17.49 -3.88
CA LEU A 150 0.34 -16.30 -3.33
C LEU A 150 -0.45 -15.77 -2.12
N ASP A 151 0.22 -15.09 -1.19
CA ASP A 151 -0.46 -14.28 -0.19
C ASP A 151 -0.57 -12.80 -0.60
N GLU A 152 -1.20 -11.99 0.26
CA GLU A 152 -1.49 -10.59 -0.05
C GLU A 152 -0.24 -9.71 -0.19
N ASN A 153 0.86 -10.07 0.48
CA ASN A 153 2.11 -9.30 0.38
C ASN A 153 2.91 -9.73 -0.86
N ASP A 154 2.81 -10.98 -1.30
CA ASP A 154 3.35 -11.40 -2.60
C ASP A 154 2.72 -10.64 -3.77
N VAL A 155 1.42 -10.33 -3.68
CA VAL A 155 0.69 -9.57 -4.70
C VAL A 155 1.30 -8.18 -4.93
N LEU A 156 1.84 -7.55 -3.88
CA LEU A 156 2.54 -6.27 -4.03
C LEU A 156 3.81 -6.41 -4.88
N GLY A 157 4.49 -7.56 -4.82
CA GLY A 157 5.67 -7.85 -5.64
C GLY A 157 5.34 -8.11 -7.12
N GLU A 158 4.18 -8.71 -7.40
CA GLU A 158 3.71 -8.98 -8.77
C GLU A 158 3.04 -7.75 -9.42
N GLY A 159 2.57 -6.80 -8.59
CA GLY A 159 1.78 -5.66 -9.06
C GLY A 159 2.46 -4.76 -10.10
N PRO A 160 3.77 -4.44 -10.04
CA PRO A 160 4.43 -3.61 -11.05
C PRO A 160 4.32 -4.21 -12.46
N ASP A 161 4.51 -5.53 -12.60
CA ASP A 161 4.41 -6.21 -13.89
C ASP A 161 2.97 -6.21 -14.43
N LEU A 162 1.98 -6.36 -13.55
CA LEU A 162 0.57 -6.29 -13.93
C LEU A 162 0.16 -4.88 -14.36
N ILE A 163 0.65 -3.84 -13.68
CA ILE A 163 0.37 -2.44 -14.03
C ILE A 163 0.95 -2.15 -15.41
N GLU A 164 2.21 -2.51 -15.65
CA GLU A 164 2.88 -2.27 -16.93
C GLU A 164 2.07 -2.85 -18.11
N ARG A 165 1.49 -4.03 -17.93
CA ARG A 165 0.79 -4.76 -19.00
C ARG A 165 -0.66 -4.35 -19.17
N PHE A 166 -1.38 -4.09 -18.07
CA PHE A 166 -2.84 -4.10 -18.08
C PHE A 166 -3.50 -2.84 -17.51
N TYR A 167 -2.74 -1.88 -16.98
CA TYR A 167 -3.32 -0.74 -16.31
C TYR A 167 -2.65 0.59 -16.68
N ASN A 168 -3.46 1.57 -17.08
CA ASN A 168 -3.00 2.92 -17.42
C ASN A 168 -4.10 3.94 -17.06
N PRO A 169 -4.03 4.59 -15.89
CA PRO A 169 -5.02 5.61 -15.54
C PRO A 169 -4.67 6.94 -16.22
N ASP A 170 -5.68 7.71 -16.63
CA ASP A 170 -5.47 9.04 -17.20
C ASP A 170 -4.94 10.01 -16.14
N THR A 171 -5.53 9.95 -14.94
CA THR A 171 -5.11 10.78 -13.81
C THR A 171 -4.90 9.92 -12.57
N LEU A 172 -3.70 9.98 -12.00
CA LEU A 172 -3.37 9.42 -10.71
C LEU A 172 -3.41 10.51 -9.64
N ILE A 173 -4.05 10.22 -8.52
CA ILE A 173 -4.08 11.10 -7.35
C ILE A 173 -3.51 10.34 -6.16
N LEU A 174 -2.42 10.85 -5.58
CA LEU A 174 -1.79 10.32 -4.37
C LEU A 174 -2.04 11.27 -3.20
N ASP A 175 -2.88 10.88 -2.24
CA ASP A 175 -3.28 11.76 -1.13
C ASP A 175 -2.89 11.21 0.24
N SER A 176 -2.21 12.07 1.02
CA SER A 176 -2.00 11.91 2.47
C SER A 176 -1.09 10.73 2.85
N PHE A 177 -0.14 10.36 1.99
CA PHE A 177 0.92 9.41 2.35
C PHE A 177 2.00 10.10 3.20
N TYR A 178 2.42 9.43 4.26
CA TYR A 178 3.53 9.86 5.13
C TYR A 178 4.73 8.94 4.98
N GLU A 179 4.47 7.64 5.15
CA GLU A 179 5.41 6.57 4.94
C GLU A 179 4.82 5.57 3.93
N ILE A 180 5.70 5.02 3.12
CA ILE A 180 5.39 3.93 2.20
C ILE A 180 6.49 2.89 2.32
N THR A 181 6.11 1.63 2.18
CA THR A 181 7.07 0.51 2.18
C THR A 181 7.79 0.44 0.82
N PRO A 182 9.01 -0.12 0.76
CA PRO A 182 9.70 -0.38 -0.50
C PRO A 182 8.86 -1.16 -1.53
N ALA A 183 8.03 -2.11 -1.10
CA ALA A 183 7.10 -2.79 -2.01
C ALA A 183 6.03 -1.85 -2.59
N GLU A 184 5.49 -0.94 -1.78
CA GLU A 184 4.55 0.08 -2.25
C GLU A 184 5.21 1.13 -3.15
N GLU A 185 6.48 1.49 -2.89
CA GLU A 185 7.27 2.37 -3.77
C GLU A 185 7.33 1.83 -5.20
N LEU A 186 7.53 0.51 -5.37
CA LEU A 186 7.56 -0.13 -6.69
C LEU A 186 6.23 0.02 -7.43
N ILE A 187 5.11 -0.18 -6.73
CA ILE A 187 3.76 0.00 -7.27
C ILE A 187 3.53 1.45 -7.67
N LEU A 188 3.79 2.39 -6.75
CA LEU A 188 3.56 3.81 -7.00
C LEU A 188 4.44 4.31 -8.14
N LYS A 189 5.70 3.88 -8.19
CA LYS A 189 6.61 4.25 -9.27
C LYS A 189 6.05 3.83 -10.62
N LYS A 190 5.61 2.59 -10.72
CA LYS A 190 5.03 2.07 -11.95
C LYS A 190 3.73 2.79 -12.33
N LEU A 191 2.87 3.10 -11.37
CA LEU A 191 1.66 3.88 -11.63
C LEU A 191 1.97 5.30 -12.12
N ILE A 192 2.89 6.01 -11.47
CA ILE A 192 3.29 7.37 -11.86
C ILE A 192 3.88 7.38 -13.28
N GLU A 193 4.73 6.41 -13.61
CA GLU A 193 5.32 6.25 -14.95
C GLU A 193 4.28 6.02 -16.04
N ARG A 194 3.19 5.31 -15.72
CA ARG A 194 2.14 4.98 -16.69
C ARG A 194 1.11 6.09 -16.83
N SER A 195 0.82 6.82 -15.75
CA SER A 195 -0.24 7.82 -15.72
C SER A 195 0.07 9.04 -16.60
N ASN A 196 -0.93 9.55 -17.33
CA ASN A 196 -0.74 10.78 -18.13
C ASN A 196 -0.52 12.00 -17.23
N THR A 197 -1.29 12.09 -16.14
CA THR A 197 -1.18 13.17 -15.14
C THR A 197 -1.14 12.58 -13.75
N THR A 198 -0.23 13.04 -12.89
CA THR A 198 -0.17 12.66 -11.49
C THR A 198 -0.28 13.90 -10.58
N LEU A 199 -1.24 13.87 -9.65
CA LEU A 199 -1.43 14.89 -8.62
C LEU A 199 -1.05 14.29 -7.26
N ILE A 200 -0.14 14.95 -6.53
CA ILE A 200 0.38 14.46 -5.25
C ILE A 200 0.12 15.49 -4.16
N SER A 201 -0.52 15.07 -3.07
CA SER A 201 -0.67 15.88 -1.87
C SER A 201 0.28 15.35 -0.82
N ILE A 202 1.34 16.12 -0.58
CA ILE A 202 2.31 15.86 0.47
C ILE A 202 1.88 16.67 1.70
N PRO A 203 1.53 16.00 2.82
CA PRO A 203 1.18 16.70 4.05
C PRO A 203 2.41 17.44 4.58
N TYR A 204 2.36 18.77 4.62
CA TYR A 204 3.44 19.60 5.13
C TYR A 204 3.16 20.00 6.59
N TYR A 205 3.86 19.36 7.53
CA TYR A 205 3.89 19.76 8.94
C TYR A 205 5.35 19.90 9.38
N GLU A 206 5.84 21.14 9.51
CA GLU A 206 7.24 21.44 9.85
C GLU A 206 7.71 20.72 11.12
N ASN A 207 6.80 20.60 12.10
CA ASN A 207 7.07 19.98 13.41
C ASN A 207 7.22 18.46 13.38
N PHE A 208 6.86 17.77 12.30
CA PHE A 208 6.90 16.30 12.19
C PHE A 208 7.75 15.81 11.01
N SER A 209 8.50 16.71 10.36
CA SER A 209 9.33 16.42 9.19
C SER A 209 10.28 15.23 9.38
N SER A 210 10.82 15.01 10.58
CA SER A 210 11.69 13.85 10.86
C SER A 210 11.01 12.48 10.69
N ILE A 211 9.68 12.41 10.75
CA ILE A 211 8.89 11.16 10.68
C ILE A 211 8.08 11.10 9.38
N THR A 212 7.78 12.23 8.75
CA THR A 212 6.86 12.29 7.60
C THR A 212 7.55 12.44 6.23
N ASN A 213 8.88 12.44 6.19
CA ASN A 213 9.62 12.81 4.98
C ASN A 213 9.89 11.64 4.02
N SER A 214 9.68 10.38 4.40
CA SER A 214 10.05 9.25 3.51
C SER A 214 9.29 9.28 2.18
N PHE A 215 7.99 9.61 2.18
CA PHE A 215 7.23 9.78 0.94
C PHE A 215 7.70 10.99 0.12
N ASP A 216 7.99 12.13 0.74
CA ASP A 216 8.50 13.33 0.06
C ASP A 216 9.88 13.07 -0.58
N ILE A 217 10.76 12.40 0.15
CA ILE A 217 12.09 11.97 -0.34
C ILE A 217 11.94 11.02 -1.52
N PHE A 218 11.06 10.01 -1.42
CA PHE A 218 10.78 9.09 -2.51
C PHE A 218 10.37 9.83 -3.80
N ILE A 219 9.40 10.75 -3.69
CA ILE A 219 8.91 11.51 -4.84
C ILE A 219 10.00 12.38 -5.45
N LYS A 220 10.73 13.15 -4.65
CA LYS A 220 11.80 14.05 -5.13
C LYS A 220 12.98 13.30 -5.75
N ASN A 221 13.31 12.12 -5.23
CA ASN A 221 14.43 11.33 -5.73
C ASN A 221 14.11 10.58 -7.03
N ASN A 222 12.83 10.30 -7.31
CA ASN A 222 12.43 9.49 -8.46
C ASN A 222 11.76 10.30 -9.59
N PHE A 223 11.21 11.49 -9.30
CA PHE A 223 10.40 12.23 -10.28
C PHE A 223 10.71 13.73 -10.31
N ASN A 224 10.62 14.31 -11.50
CA ASN A 224 10.64 15.76 -11.68
C ASN A 224 9.26 16.33 -11.34
N ILE A 225 9.15 17.05 -10.23
CA ILE A 225 7.88 17.60 -9.75
C ILE A 225 7.81 19.12 -9.90
N THR A 226 6.63 19.62 -10.24
CA THR A 226 6.29 21.04 -10.11
C THR A 226 5.51 21.23 -8.81
N ALA A 227 6.15 21.83 -7.80
CA ALA A 227 5.52 22.04 -6.50
C ALA A 227 4.71 23.34 -6.49
N ALA A 228 3.48 23.27 -5.95
CA ALA A 228 2.66 24.42 -5.65
C ALA A 228 2.19 24.35 -4.19
N VAL A 229 2.33 25.44 -3.44
CA VAL A 229 1.83 25.51 -2.06
C VAL A 229 0.35 25.90 -2.12
N LEU A 230 -0.53 25.01 -1.66
CA LEU A 230 -1.94 25.32 -1.52
C LEU A 230 -2.20 25.98 -0.16
N PRO A 231 -3.02 27.05 -0.09
CA PRO A 231 -3.42 27.63 1.17
C PRO A 231 -4.18 26.59 2.00
N SER A 232 -3.90 26.49 3.31
CA SER A 232 -4.66 25.58 4.16
C SER A 232 -6.12 26.01 4.19
N GLU A 233 -7.02 25.07 3.98
CA GLU A 233 -8.44 25.33 4.26
C GLU A 233 -8.54 25.65 5.74
N LYS A 234 -9.00 26.87 6.07
CA LYS A 234 -9.26 27.26 7.45
C LYS A 234 -10.16 26.20 8.05
N ARG A 235 -9.69 25.49 9.07
CA ARG A 235 -10.56 24.62 9.87
C ARG A 235 -11.78 25.47 10.25
N PRO A 236 -13.02 24.98 10.05
CA PRO A 236 -14.19 25.71 10.50
C PRO A 236 -13.98 26.03 11.99
N ALA A 237 -14.13 27.30 12.34
CA ALA A 237 -13.78 27.83 13.67
C ALA A 237 -14.60 27.19 14.80
N SER A 238 -15.66 26.48 14.44
CA SER A 238 -16.52 25.71 15.31
C SER A 238 -16.91 24.38 14.65
N PRO A 239 -17.09 23.30 15.44
CA PRO A 239 -17.73 22.09 14.95
C PRO A 239 -19.13 22.46 14.46
N SER A 240 -19.43 22.20 13.18
CA SER A 240 -20.78 22.30 12.65
C SER A 240 -21.47 20.95 12.78
N TYR A 241 -22.56 20.91 13.55
CA TYR A 241 -23.43 19.77 13.61
C TYR A 241 -24.31 19.78 12.36
N ILE A 242 -24.20 18.74 11.53
CA ILE A 242 -25.13 18.48 10.43
C ILE A 242 -26.12 17.46 10.97
N SER A 243 -27.34 17.89 11.29
CA SER A 243 -28.42 16.96 11.63
C SER A 243 -28.76 16.13 10.40
N TYR A 244 -28.69 14.81 10.52
CA TYR A 244 -29.28 13.93 9.53
C TYR A 244 -30.80 13.94 9.72
N PRO A 245 -31.60 14.04 8.64
CA PRO A 245 -33.02 13.75 8.75
C PRO A 245 -33.16 12.33 9.30
N GLY A 246 -33.93 12.19 10.38
CA GLY A 246 -34.28 10.88 10.94
C GLY A 246 -35.09 10.07 9.93
N ILE A 247 -35.24 8.78 10.18
CA ILE A 247 -36.03 7.85 9.34
C ILE A 247 -37.55 8.16 9.42
N ASP A 248 -37.95 9.20 10.14
CA ASP A 248 -39.34 9.63 10.27
C ASP A 248 -39.60 10.93 9.48
N GLU A 249 -39.59 10.83 8.14
CA GLU A 249 -40.39 11.67 7.22
C GLU A 249 -41.02 10.80 6.13
#